data_AF-A0A961TI24-F1
#
_entry.id   AF-A0A961TI24-F1
#
_cell.length_a   1.000
_cell.length_b   1.000
_cell.length_c   1.000
_cell.angle_alpha   90.00
_cell.angle_beta   90.00
_cell.angle_gamma   90.00
#
_symmetry.space_group_name_H-M   'P 1'
#
loop_
_entity.id
_entity.type
_entity.pdbx_description
1 polymer ?
#
loop_
_entity_poly.entity_id
_entity_poly.type
_entity_poly.pdbx_seq_one_letter_code
_entity_poly.pdbx_strand_id
1 'polypeptide(L)'
;MSELAIENRKGLPPHLRILAERYPRGEWSGHANFNELTRFWLDRHLMFRELQAKLGEEAQLFLDGKLEAPVYGNRLYRYASMFINNLHGHHQIEDAHYFPMLVA
;
A
#
# COMPACT_ATOMS: atom_id res chain seq x y z
N MET A 1 -3.52 16.16 -26.10
CA MET A 1 -3.66 15.54 -24.76
C MET A 1 -2.32 14.94 -24.39
N SER A 2 -1.81 15.21 -23.20
CA SER A 2 -0.47 14.77 -22.78
C SER A 2 -0.42 13.24 -22.64
N GLU A 3 0.66 12.62 -23.12
CA GLU A 3 0.93 11.19 -22.94
C GLU A 3 1.02 10.78 -21.45
N LEU A 4 1.22 11.76 -20.56
CA LEU A 4 1.30 11.56 -19.11
C LEU A 4 -0.05 11.67 -18.38
N ALA A 5 -1.13 12.00 -19.08
CA ALA A 5 -2.45 12.11 -18.47
C ALA A 5 -2.89 10.76 -17.88
N ILE A 6 -3.47 10.75 -16.67
CA ILE A 6 -3.75 9.52 -15.90
C ILE A 6 -4.63 8.54 -16.68
N GLU A 7 -5.58 9.07 -17.44
CA GLU A 7 -6.53 8.32 -18.26
C GLU A 7 -5.86 7.53 -19.40
N ASN A 8 -4.69 7.97 -19.88
CA ASN A 8 -4.02 7.39 -21.05
C ASN A 8 -2.61 6.85 -20.74
N ARG A 9 -2.05 7.16 -19.56
CA ARG A 9 -0.69 6.73 -19.20
C ARG A 9 -0.63 5.21 -19.05
N LYS A 10 0.34 4.57 -19.71
CA LYS A 10 0.59 3.12 -19.59
C LYS A 10 1.45 2.73 -18.38
N GLY A 11 2.00 3.72 -17.68
CA GLY A 11 2.86 3.49 -16.53
C GLY A 11 3.38 4.79 -15.94
N LEU A 12 4.32 4.65 -15.01
CA LEU A 12 5.05 5.79 -14.46
C LEU A 12 5.97 6.38 -15.55
N PRO A 13 6.10 7.72 -15.62
CA PRO A 13 7.10 8.39 -16.44
C PRO A 13 8.51 7.84 -16.17
N PRO A 14 9.42 7.83 -17.16
CA PRO A 14 10.77 7.29 -16.98
C PRO A 14 11.54 7.89 -15.79
N HIS A 15 11.41 9.20 -15.55
CA HIS A 15 12.08 9.87 -14.43
C HIS A 15 11.58 9.43 -13.05
N LEU A 16 10.40 8.82 -12.95
CA LEU A 16 9.88 8.21 -11.71
C LEU A 16 10.21 6.71 -11.59
N ARG A 17 10.85 6.11 -12.61
CA ARG A 17 11.19 4.67 -12.63
C ARG A 17 12.65 4.37 -12.29
N ILE A 18 13.49 5.39 -12.13
CA ILE A 18 14.94 5.24 -11.92
C ILE A 18 15.28 4.22 -10.81
N LEU A 19 14.62 4.31 -9.65
CA LEU A 19 14.87 3.37 -8.55
C LEU A 19 14.36 1.96 -8.84
N ALA A 20 13.22 1.82 -9.53
CA ALA A 20 12.67 0.52 -9.89
C ALA A 20 13.53 -0.20 -10.94
N GLU A 21 14.19 0.55 -11.82
CA GLU A 21 15.12 0.02 -12.83
C GLU A 21 16.49 -0.31 -12.22
N ARG A 22 16.98 0.54 -11.31
CA ARG A 22 18.26 0.31 -10.61
C ARG A 22 18.20 -0.81 -9.57
N TYR A 23 17.04 -1.01 -8.94
CA TYR A 23 16.83 -2.01 -7.89
C TYR A 23 15.62 -2.88 -8.22
N PRO A 24 15.74 -3.80 -9.19
CA PRO A 24 14.62 -4.66 -9.59
C PRO A 24 14.21 -5.58 -8.43
N ARG A 25 12.89 -5.79 -8.28
CA ARG A 25 12.31 -6.53 -7.15
C ARG A 25 12.92 -7.92 -6.93
N GLY A 26 13.28 -8.62 -8.01
CA GLY A 26 13.85 -9.97 -7.93
C GLY A 26 15.19 -10.05 -7.21
N GLU A 27 15.90 -8.93 -7.08
CA GLU A 27 17.24 -8.86 -6.49
C GLU A 27 17.25 -8.40 -5.03
N TRP A 28 16.10 -7.95 -4.51
CA TRP A 28 16.02 -7.31 -3.20
C TRP A 28 16.52 -8.21 -2.07
N SER A 29 16.10 -9.48 -2.03
CA SER A 29 16.46 -10.39 -0.95
C SER A 29 17.95 -10.67 -0.81
N GLY A 30 18.72 -10.51 -1.89
CA GLY A 30 20.18 -10.66 -1.90
C GLY A 30 20.95 -9.34 -1.77
N HIS A 31 20.26 -8.19 -1.77
CA HIS A 31 20.91 -6.89 -1.74
C HIS A 31 21.41 -6.56 -0.33
N ALA A 32 22.66 -6.09 -0.22
CA ALA A 32 23.31 -5.84 1.08
C ALA A 32 22.54 -4.85 1.99
N ASN A 33 21.80 -3.90 1.39
CA ASN A 33 20.97 -2.93 2.12
C ASN A 33 19.53 -3.39 2.39
N PHE A 34 19.15 -4.61 1.99
CA PHE A 34 17.83 -5.18 2.29
C PHE A 34 17.85 -5.93 3.63
N ASN A 35 17.88 -5.15 4.72
CA ASN A 35 17.92 -5.69 6.06
C ASN A 35 16.49 -6.03 6.59
N GLU A 36 16.43 -6.52 7.83
CA GLU A 36 15.16 -6.88 8.47
C GLU A 36 14.20 -5.71 8.62
N LEU A 37 14.71 -4.50 8.85
CA LEU A 37 13.89 -3.30 8.96
C LEU A 37 13.27 -2.92 7.60
N THR A 38 14.02 -3.02 6.51
CA THR A 38 13.47 -2.83 5.16
C THR A 38 12.39 -3.86 4.85
N ARG A 39 12.63 -5.14 5.20
CA ARG A 39 11.64 -6.21 5.04
C ARG A 39 10.37 -5.93 5.85
N PHE A 40 10.53 -5.54 7.11
CA PHE A 40 9.42 -5.18 7.99
C PHE A 40 8.52 -4.11 7.36
N TRP A 41 9.11 -3.00 6.87
CA TRP A 41 8.31 -1.95 6.23
C TRP A 41 7.64 -2.41 4.94
N LEU A 42 8.33 -3.22 4.13
CA LEU A 42 7.70 -3.83 2.96
C LEU A 42 6.49 -4.69 3.32
N ASP A 43 6.60 -5.52 4.36
CA ASP A 43 5.51 -6.37 4.84
C ASP A 43 4.33 -5.53 5.38
N ARG A 44 4.61 -4.39 6.03
CA ARG A 44 3.57 -3.43 6.43
C ARG A 44 2.80 -2.91 5.22
N HIS A 45 3.47 -2.54 4.13
CA HIS A 45 2.80 -2.13 2.89
C HIS A 45 2.01 -3.27 2.24
N LEU A 46 2.49 -4.51 2.32
CA LEU A 46 1.74 -5.67 1.82
C LEU A 46 0.46 -5.90 2.64
N MET A 47 0.54 -5.83 3.97
CA MET A 47 -0.63 -5.91 4.85
C MET A 47 -1.68 -4.83 4.52
N PHE A 48 -1.28 -3.60 4.20
CA PHE A 48 -2.23 -2.56 3.77
C PHE A 48 -2.95 -2.93 2.47
N ARG A 49 -2.24 -3.50 1.48
CA ARG A 49 -2.85 -3.96 0.23
C ARG A 49 -3.84 -5.11 0.47
N GLU A 50 -3.50 -6.04 1.35
CA GLU A 50 -4.38 -7.14 1.73
C GLU A 50 -5.66 -6.63 2.41
N LEU A 51 -5.55 -5.69 3.35
CA LEU A 51 -6.71 -5.09 4.01
C LEU A 51 -7.60 -4.32 3.03
N GLN A 52 -7.01 -3.57 2.10
CA GLN A 52 -7.76 -2.87 1.04
C GLN A 52 -8.49 -3.86 0.12
N ALA A 53 -7.84 -4.95 -0.28
CA ALA A 53 -8.47 -5.99 -1.07
C ALA A 53 -9.65 -6.61 -0.33
N LYS A 54 -9.50 -6.91 0.97
CA LYS A 54 -10.62 -7.44 1.79
C LYS A 54 -11.77 -6.47 1.96
N LEU A 55 -11.49 -5.19 2.18
CA LEU A 55 -12.54 -4.18 2.21
C LEU A 55 -13.32 -4.12 0.89
N GLY A 56 -12.63 -4.21 -0.25
CA GLY A 56 -13.26 -4.28 -1.57
C GLY A 56 -14.10 -5.54 -1.78
N GLU A 57 -13.58 -6.70 -1.39
CA GLU A 57 -14.30 -7.99 -1.47
C GLU A 57 -15.59 -7.98 -0.62
N GLU A 58 -15.51 -7.52 0.63
CA GLU A 58 -16.69 -7.43 1.52
C GLU A 58 -17.74 -6.47 0.97
N ALA A 59 -17.31 -5.33 0.41
CA ALA A 59 -18.22 -4.39 -0.24
C ALA A 59 -18.91 -5.00 -1.47
N GLN A 60 -18.17 -5.74 -2.30
CA GLN A 60 -18.76 -6.43 -3.45
C GLN A 60 -19.76 -7.51 -3.04
N LEU A 61 -19.44 -8.32 -2.00
CA LEU A 61 -20.35 -9.32 -1.48
C LEU A 61 -21.66 -8.70 -0.96
N PHE A 62 -21.57 -7.56 -0.28
CA PHE A 62 -22.75 -6.81 0.17
C PHE A 62 -23.58 -6.28 -1.00
N LEU A 63 -22.93 -5.64 -2.00
CA LEU A 63 -23.61 -5.12 -3.19
C LEU A 63 -24.26 -6.23 -4.04
N ASP A 64 -23.65 -7.41 -4.07
CA ASP A 64 -24.18 -8.60 -4.74
C ASP A 64 -25.35 -9.25 -3.98
N GLY A 65 -25.73 -8.75 -2.79
CA GLY A 65 -26.75 -9.35 -1.94
C GLY A 65 -26.32 -10.68 -1.31
N LYS A 66 -25.02 -10.98 -1.26
CA LYS A 66 -24.44 -12.20 -0.68
C LYS A 66 -24.06 -12.05 0.79
N LEU A 67 -24.25 -10.86 1.36
CA LEU A 67 -23.91 -10.53 2.74
C LEU A 67 -25.02 -9.69 3.35
N GLU A 68 -25.51 -10.10 4.53
CA GLU A 68 -26.50 -9.33 5.27
C GLU A 68 -25.90 -8.04 5.83
N ALA A 69 -26.69 -6.95 5.86
CA ALA A 69 -26.21 -5.63 6.29
C ALA A 69 -25.54 -5.61 7.68
N PRO A 70 -26.07 -6.30 8.72
CA PRO A 70 -25.40 -6.35 10.02
C PRO A 70 -24.04 -7.06 9.98
N VAL A 71 -23.90 -8.08 9.12
CA VAL A 71 -22.63 -8.82 8.96
C VAL A 71 -21.62 -7.94 8.24
N TYR A 72 -22.03 -7.27 7.16
CA TYR A 72 -21.20 -6.31 6.44
C TYR A 72 -20.69 -5.20 7.36
N GLY A 73 -21.59 -4.56 8.13
CA GLY A 73 -21.22 -3.46 9.04
C GLY A 73 -20.16 -3.86 10.06
N ASN A 74 -20.28 -5.04 10.67
CA ASN A 74 -19.28 -5.56 11.62
C ASN A 74 -17.92 -5.83 10.97
N ARG A 75 -17.91 -6.43 9.78
CA ARG A 75 -16.66 -6.73 9.05
C ARG A 75 -15.99 -5.45 8.57
N LEU A 76 -16.76 -4.52 8.01
CA LEU A 76 -16.30 -3.20 7.61
C LEU A 76 -15.64 -2.49 8.79
N TYR A 77 -16.32 -2.40 9.94
CA TYR A 77 -15.77 -1.77 11.14
C TYR A 77 -14.44 -2.39 11.55
N ARG A 78 -14.36 -3.72 11.59
CA ARG A 78 -13.13 -4.43 11.97
C ARG A 78 -11.98 -4.12 11.01
N TYR A 79 -12.14 -4.33 9.71
CA TYR A 79 -11.05 -4.18 8.74
C TYR A 79 -10.67 -2.71 8.54
N ALA A 80 -11.64 -1.80 8.51
CA ALA A 80 -11.36 -0.36 8.38
C ALA A 80 -10.64 0.18 9.62
N SER A 81 -11.04 -0.23 10.83
CA SER A 81 -10.33 0.17 12.07
C SER A 81 -8.90 -0.36 12.09
N MET A 82 -8.69 -1.63 11.70
CA MET A 82 -7.35 -2.18 11.58
C MET A 82 -6.51 -1.38 10.57
N PHE A 83 -7.06 -1.09 9.39
CA PHE A 83 -6.37 -0.34 8.35
C PHE A 83 -5.98 1.07 8.83
N ILE A 84 -6.94 1.85 9.32
CA ILE A 84 -6.72 3.26 9.72
C ILE A 84 -5.74 3.36 10.88
N ASN A 85 -5.88 2.54 11.93
CA ASN A 85 -4.97 2.60 13.08
C ASN A 85 -3.54 2.24 12.69
N ASN A 86 -3.37 1.22 11.86
CA ASN A 86 -2.05 0.82 11.39
C ASN A 86 -1.43 1.82 10.42
N LEU A 87 -2.25 2.43 9.55
CA LEU A 87 -1.81 3.44 8.59
C LEU A 87 -1.37 4.71 9.30
N HIS A 88 -2.13 5.13 10.32
CA HIS A 88 -1.80 6.29 11.13
C HIS A 88 -0.43 6.13 11.81
N GLY A 89 -0.20 5.01 12.51
CA GLY A 89 1.10 4.77 13.15
C GLY A 89 2.25 4.62 12.15
N HIS A 90 1.99 4.06 10.97
CA HIS A 90 2.98 3.97 9.90
C HIS A 90 3.39 5.37 9.39
N HIS A 91 2.43 6.22 9.04
CA HIS A 91 2.72 7.57 8.56
C HIS A 91 3.40 8.43 9.63
N GLN A 92 3.01 8.31 10.90
CA GLN A 92 3.69 9.04 11.98
C GLN A 92 5.21 8.74 12.03
N ILE A 93 5.60 7.49 11.80
CA ILE A 93 7.01 7.11 11.79
C ILE A 93 7.71 7.66 10.53
N GLU A 94 7.06 7.56 9.37
CA GLU A 94 7.60 8.12 8.12
C GLU A 94 7.82 9.64 8.23
N ASP A 95 6.80 10.38 8.69
CA ASP A 95 6.83 11.83 8.86
C ASP A 95 7.88 12.29 9.87
N ALA A 96 7.99 11.59 11.02
CA ALA A 96 8.89 11.99 12.10
C ALA A 96 10.35 11.56 11.88
N HIS A 97 10.59 10.47 11.14
CA HIS A 97 11.92 9.85 11.07
C HIS A 97 12.47 9.67 9.67
N TYR A 98 11.68 9.22 8.69
CA TYR A 98 12.21 8.84 7.38
C TYR A 98 12.18 9.95 6.34
N PHE A 99 11.05 10.64 6.16
CA PHE A 99 10.94 11.71 5.19
C PHE A 99 11.91 12.88 5.45
N PRO A 100 12.18 13.30 6.69
CA PRO A 100 13.19 14.34 6.95
C PRO A 100 14.59 13.98 6.41
N MET A 101 14.95 12.69 6.36
CA MET A 101 16.26 12.25 5.84
C MET A 101 16.35 12.31 4.32
N LEU A 102 15.23 12.38 3.59
CA LEU A 102 15.20 12.39 2.13
C LEU A 102 15.27 13.80 1.53
N VAL A 103 15.02 14.82 2.35
CA VAL A 103 15.02 16.24 1.96
C VAL A 103 16.23 17.01 2.49
N ALA A 104 17.07 16.36 3.29
CA ALA A 104 18.25 16.93 3.92
C ALA A 104 19.47 16.97 2.99
#